data_AF-A0A9E2E3H3-F1
#
_entry.id   AF-A0A9E2E3H3-F1
#
_cell.length_a   1.000
_cell.length_b   1.000
_cell.length_c   1.000
_cell.angle_alpha   90.00
_cell.angle_beta   90.00
_cell.angle_gamma   90.00
#
_symmetry.space_group_name_H-M   'P 1'
#
loop_
_entity.id
_entity.type
_entity.pdbx_description
1 polymer ?
#
loop_
_entity_poly.entity_id
_entity_poly.type
_entity_poly.pdbx_seq_one_letter_code
_entity_poly.pdbx_strand_id
1 'polypeptide(L)'
;MLGLAPLGQAAADEFDKSVAALRAVGGEGQGNTAAGQALQRLAKGGADTLPALLAGMDGANLFAANYLRGAVEVIAGNTLAKGGELPLVELGEFLLNRSHDAKSRALAFELIARVDAEAAEQLIPGFLGDPSVDLRREAVARLLGQADGLAKVGNKPAAVLLYRQALDAARDLDQIKSISGALRELGRKVNLTLHFGFLVDWQMAGPFHNKDRAGFESVFGPEKNAELSASYDGMDGKVKWQGYSTDDEYGMVDFNKPYGDLKEVTGYAQTEFVSGINRPAELRLGCKNAWKIWLNGELVFGRDEYHRGMRIDQYKLPVQLKKGGNAILIKACQNEQVEDWTVQWQFQLRVCDATGTAIHSATKKNREVAAQ
;
A
#
# COMPACT_ATOMS: atom_id res chain seq x y z
N MET A 1 48.79 12.51 -27.99
CA MET A 1 48.59 13.01 -26.62
C MET A 1 47.40 12.25 -26.04
N LEU A 2 47.64 11.05 -25.50
CA LEU A 2 46.61 10.25 -24.83
C LEU A 2 46.63 10.68 -23.36
N GLY A 3 45.64 11.44 -22.94
CA GLY A 3 45.51 11.89 -21.56
C GLY A 3 45.26 10.68 -20.66
N LEU A 4 46.20 10.38 -19.77
CA LEU A 4 45.97 9.52 -18.62
C LEU A 4 44.92 10.21 -17.75
N ALA A 5 43.68 9.73 -17.79
CA ALA A 5 42.71 10.08 -16.77
C ALA A 5 43.30 9.66 -15.40
N PRO A 6 43.22 10.50 -14.36
CA PRO A 6 43.74 10.15 -13.05
C PRO A 6 43.03 8.88 -12.55
N LEU A 7 43.76 7.96 -11.92
CA LEU A 7 43.27 6.64 -11.47
C LEU A 7 41.94 6.68 -10.71
N GLY A 8 41.66 7.75 -9.96
CA GLY A 8 40.37 7.95 -9.27
C GLY A 8 39.18 8.22 -10.19
N GLN A 9 39.41 8.88 -11.33
CA GLN A 9 38.35 9.19 -12.29
C GLN A 9 37.93 7.95 -13.09
N ALA A 10 38.89 7.09 -13.46
CA ALA A 10 38.58 5.83 -14.12
C ALA A 10 37.78 4.87 -13.22
N ALA A 11 38.10 4.82 -11.91
CA ALA A 11 37.36 4.03 -10.94
C ALA A 11 35.93 4.57 -10.70
N ALA A 12 35.76 5.89 -10.63
CA ALA A 12 34.45 6.53 -10.53
C ALA A 12 33.59 6.26 -11.79
N ASP A 13 34.18 6.41 -12.97
CA ASP A 13 33.51 6.11 -14.25
C ASP A 13 33.07 4.63 -14.34
N GLU A 14 33.85 3.70 -13.77
CA GLU A 14 33.52 2.28 -13.73
C GLU A 14 32.41 1.95 -12.72
N PHE A 15 32.39 2.65 -11.58
CA PHE A 15 31.31 2.57 -10.61
C PHE A 15 29.98 3.03 -11.23
N ASP A 16 29.95 4.21 -11.84
CA ASP A 16 28.74 4.78 -12.45
C ASP A 16 28.20 3.89 -13.58
N LYS A 17 29.09 3.33 -14.42
CA LYS A 17 28.70 2.35 -15.45
C LYS A 17 28.10 1.09 -14.85
N SER A 18 28.64 0.62 -13.72
CA SER A 18 28.13 -0.57 -13.05
C SER A 18 26.75 -0.32 -12.43
N VAL A 19 26.55 0.84 -11.78
CA VAL A 19 25.23 1.24 -11.27
C VAL A 19 24.22 1.40 -12.41
N ALA A 20 24.61 2.02 -13.52
CA ALA A 20 23.76 2.15 -14.70
C ALA A 20 23.36 0.77 -15.27
N ALA A 21 24.29 -0.19 -15.30
CA ALA A 21 24.00 -1.57 -15.74
C ALA A 21 22.99 -2.27 -14.81
N LEU A 22 23.08 -2.07 -13.48
CA LEU A 22 22.07 -2.58 -12.54
C LEU A 22 20.69 -1.93 -12.76
N ARG A 23 20.66 -0.62 -13.03
CA ARG A 23 19.41 0.13 -13.29
C ARG A 23 18.73 -0.24 -14.60
N ALA A 24 19.48 -0.77 -15.57
CA ALA A 24 18.96 -1.21 -16.86
C ALA A 24 18.24 -2.57 -16.83
N VAL A 25 18.23 -3.27 -15.68
CA VAL A 25 17.54 -4.56 -15.55
C VAL A 25 16.03 -4.36 -15.71
N GLY A 26 15.42 -5.23 -16.52
CA GLY A 26 13.98 -5.22 -16.82
C GLY A 26 13.31 -6.56 -16.58
N GLY A 27 12.06 -6.67 -17.05
CA GLY A 27 11.31 -7.92 -17.02
C GLY A 27 11.95 -9.01 -17.91
N GLU A 28 11.53 -10.26 -17.70
CA GLU A 28 11.91 -11.41 -18.54
C GLU A 28 13.43 -11.64 -18.69
N GLY A 29 14.20 -11.20 -17.69
CA GLY A 29 15.65 -11.40 -17.63
C GLY A 29 16.47 -10.39 -18.45
N GLN A 30 15.84 -9.35 -18.99
CA GLN A 30 16.54 -8.27 -19.70
C GLN A 30 17.61 -7.64 -18.80
N GLY A 31 18.86 -7.60 -19.29
CA GLY A 31 19.99 -6.98 -18.59
C GLY A 31 20.66 -7.82 -17.50
N ASN A 32 20.15 -9.02 -17.17
CA ASN A 32 20.64 -9.82 -16.04
C ASN A 32 22.13 -10.19 -16.15
N THR A 33 22.64 -10.55 -17.33
CA THR A 33 24.05 -10.93 -17.51
C THR A 33 24.98 -9.75 -17.24
N ALA A 34 24.66 -8.58 -17.78
CA ALA A 34 25.41 -7.35 -17.54
C ALA A 34 25.34 -6.95 -16.06
N ALA A 35 24.17 -7.08 -15.45
CA ALA A 35 23.96 -6.79 -14.04
C ALA A 35 24.76 -7.74 -13.13
N GLY A 36 24.84 -9.03 -13.46
CA GLY A 36 25.66 -9.99 -12.72
C GLY A 36 27.15 -9.62 -12.75
N GLN A 37 27.68 -9.20 -13.90
CA GLN A 37 29.05 -8.71 -14.01
C GLN A 37 29.26 -7.40 -13.25
N ALA A 38 28.32 -6.46 -13.34
CA ALA A 38 28.37 -5.20 -12.61
C ALA A 38 28.32 -5.43 -11.09
N LEU A 39 27.48 -6.35 -10.61
CA LEU A 39 27.40 -6.73 -9.20
C LEU A 39 28.74 -7.29 -8.69
N GLN A 40 29.40 -8.17 -9.47
CA GLN A 40 30.72 -8.69 -9.10
C GLN A 40 31.80 -7.61 -9.02
N ARG A 41 31.70 -6.54 -9.83
CA ARG A 41 32.60 -5.38 -9.76
C ARG A 41 32.31 -4.53 -8.54
N LEU A 42 31.04 -4.15 -8.35
CA LEU A 42 30.59 -3.33 -7.22
C LEU A 42 30.87 -4.01 -5.87
N ALA A 43 30.70 -5.33 -5.78
CA ALA A 43 30.99 -6.12 -4.59
C ALA A 43 32.47 -6.07 -4.12
N LYS A 44 33.39 -5.60 -4.98
CA LYS A 44 34.80 -5.37 -4.63
C LYS A 44 35.07 -3.94 -4.15
N GLY A 45 34.08 -3.06 -4.21
CA GLY A 45 34.15 -1.70 -3.71
C GLY A 45 34.28 -1.62 -2.20
N GLY A 46 34.66 -0.44 -1.71
CA GLY A 46 34.74 -0.14 -0.29
C GLY A 46 33.41 0.31 0.30
N ALA A 47 33.32 0.33 1.63
CA ALA A 47 32.13 0.76 2.35
C ALA A 47 31.77 2.24 2.11
N ASP A 48 32.74 3.06 1.72
CA ASP A 48 32.59 4.45 1.28
C ASP A 48 31.65 4.61 0.06
N THR A 49 31.45 3.53 -0.72
CA THR A 49 30.53 3.53 -1.87
C THR A 49 29.06 3.29 -1.51
N LEU A 50 28.77 2.91 -0.25
CA LEU A 50 27.41 2.55 0.18
C LEU A 50 26.38 3.68 -0.01
N PRO A 51 26.64 4.95 0.38
CA PRO A 51 25.68 6.04 0.15
C PRO A 51 25.37 6.25 -1.35
N ALA A 52 26.37 6.12 -2.22
CA ALA A 52 26.18 6.26 -3.66
C ALA A 52 25.37 5.09 -4.26
N LEU A 53 25.56 3.86 -3.76
CA LEU A 53 24.75 2.71 -4.16
C LEU A 53 23.30 2.83 -3.70
N LEU A 54 23.08 3.32 -2.49
CA LEU A 54 21.74 3.61 -1.96
C LEU A 54 21.06 4.71 -2.79
N ALA A 55 21.76 5.80 -3.15
CA ALA A 55 21.25 6.82 -4.07
C ALA A 55 20.94 6.23 -5.47
N GLY A 56 21.72 5.23 -5.89
CA GLY A 56 21.49 4.46 -7.12
C GLY A 56 20.13 3.76 -7.17
N MET A 57 19.43 3.60 -6.04
CA MET A 57 18.07 3.03 -5.97
C MET A 57 16.97 4.06 -6.22
N ASP A 58 17.27 5.36 -6.21
CA ASP A 58 16.28 6.41 -6.41
C ASP A 58 15.62 6.30 -7.80
N GLY A 59 14.30 6.12 -7.83
CA GLY A 59 13.55 5.91 -9.07
C GLY A 59 13.92 4.62 -9.83
N ALA A 60 14.62 3.67 -9.19
CA ALA A 60 14.90 2.38 -9.78
C ALA A 60 13.61 1.54 -9.89
N ASN A 61 13.49 0.74 -10.94
CA ASN A 61 12.44 -0.26 -11.02
C ASN A 61 12.66 -1.39 -9.99
N LEU A 62 11.65 -2.24 -9.76
CA LEU A 62 11.71 -3.29 -8.73
C LEU A 62 12.86 -4.29 -8.93
N PHE A 63 13.22 -4.61 -10.18
CA PHE A 63 14.32 -5.53 -10.46
C PHE A 63 15.67 -4.89 -10.16
N ALA A 64 15.88 -3.66 -10.65
CA ALA A 64 17.08 -2.87 -10.39
C ALA A 64 17.31 -2.63 -8.89
N ALA A 65 16.25 -2.26 -8.15
CA ALA A 65 16.32 -2.05 -6.70
C ALA A 65 16.80 -3.30 -5.95
N ASN A 66 16.38 -4.50 -6.38
CA ASN A 66 16.85 -5.76 -5.80
C ASN A 66 18.35 -6.00 -6.05
N TYR A 67 18.83 -5.73 -7.26
CA TYR A 67 20.26 -5.85 -7.58
C TYR A 67 21.12 -4.88 -6.77
N LEU A 68 20.69 -3.62 -6.66
CA LEU A 68 21.38 -2.58 -5.89
C LEU A 68 21.42 -2.90 -4.40
N ARG A 69 20.28 -3.33 -3.83
CA ARG A 69 20.22 -3.86 -2.46
C ARG A 69 21.21 -5.01 -2.26
N GLY A 70 21.29 -5.94 -3.22
CA GLY A 70 22.26 -7.04 -3.18
C GLY A 70 23.71 -6.55 -3.15
N ALA A 71 24.06 -5.53 -3.94
CA ALA A 71 25.40 -4.93 -3.91
C ALA A 71 25.71 -4.30 -2.54
N VAL A 72 24.77 -3.53 -1.99
CA VAL A 72 24.87 -2.89 -0.67
C VAL A 72 25.12 -3.95 0.41
N GLU A 73 24.32 -5.02 0.45
CA GLU A 73 24.45 -6.09 1.45
C GLU A 73 25.77 -6.84 1.34
N VAL A 74 26.23 -7.14 0.12
CA VAL A 74 27.52 -7.82 -0.09
C VAL A 74 28.68 -6.96 0.39
N ILE A 75 28.69 -5.66 0.07
CA ILE A 75 29.77 -4.75 0.49
C ILE A 75 29.75 -4.58 2.01
N ALA A 76 28.58 -4.33 2.61
CA ALA A 76 28.45 -4.18 4.05
C ALA A 76 28.86 -5.45 4.79
N GLY A 77 28.37 -6.61 4.35
CA GLY A 77 28.72 -7.91 4.94
C GLY A 77 30.21 -8.24 4.82
N ASN A 78 30.81 -8.03 3.64
CA ASN A 78 32.24 -8.23 3.43
C ASN A 78 33.12 -7.29 4.27
N THR A 79 32.69 -6.04 4.44
CA THR A 79 33.39 -5.04 5.25
C THR A 79 33.43 -5.49 6.71
N LEU A 80 32.27 -5.82 7.27
CA LEU A 80 32.15 -6.25 8.66
C LEU A 80 32.87 -7.57 8.92
N ALA A 81 32.78 -8.54 8.00
CA ALA A 81 33.48 -9.83 8.12
C ALA A 81 35.01 -9.69 8.13
N LYS A 82 35.55 -8.60 7.58
CA LYS A 82 36.98 -8.26 7.60
C LYS A 82 37.38 -7.36 8.77
N GLY A 83 36.44 -7.03 9.67
CA GLY A 83 36.67 -6.12 10.79
C GLY A 83 36.75 -4.64 10.39
N GLY A 84 36.23 -4.29 9.21
CA GLY A 84 36.10 -2.88 8.79
C GLY A 84 34.85 -2.22 9.35
N GLU A 85 34.79 -0.89 9.23
CA GLU A 85 33.67 -0.06 9.71
C GLU A 85 32.79 0.42 8.54
N LEU A 86 31.49 0.63 8.83
CA LEU A 86 30.57 1.26 7.88
C LEU A 86 30.59 2.79 8.06
N PRO A 87 30.35 3.58 7.00
CA PRO A 87 30.34 5.05 7.06
C PRO A 87 29.07 5.56 7.75
N LEU A 88 29.05 5.52 9.09
CA LEU A 88 27.86 5.80 9.90
C LEU A 88 27.31 7.22 9.70
N VAL A 89 28.18 8.22 9.55
CA VAL A 89 27.77 9.61 9.36
C VAL A 89 27.05 9.77 8.02
N GLU A 90 27.65 9.28 6.95
CA GLU A 90 27.12 9.38 5.60
C GLU A 90 25.84 8.56 5.42
N LEU A 91 25.76 7.38 6.06
CA LEU A 91 24.52 6.60 6.10
C LEU A 91 23.41 7.34 6.87
N GLY A 92 23.77 8.02 7.97
CA GLY A 92 22.84 8.85 8.75
C GLY A 92 22.32 10.06 7.95
N GLU A 93 23.22 10.79 7.28
CA GLU A 93 22.85 11.91 6.41
C GLU A 93 21.95 11.46 5.26
N PHE A 94 22.27 10.32 4.63
CA PHE A 94 21.43 9.70 3.61
C PHE A 94 20.03 9.34 4.14
N LEU A 95 19.97 8.67 5.30
CA LEU A 95 18.73 8.28 5.96
C LEU A 95 17.84 9.49 6.31
N LEU A 96 18.42 10.61 6.74
CA LEU A 96 17.66 11.80 7.13
C LEU A 96 17.15 12.60 5.93
N ASN A 97 17.76 12.44 4.76
CA ASN A 97 17.32 13.11 3.54
C ASN A 97 16.08 12.42 2.92
N ARG A 98 14.90 12.99 3.21
CA ARG A 98 13.60 12.49 2.72
C ARG A 98 13.37 12.60 1.20
N SER A 99 14.31 13.17 0.44
CA SER A 99 14.24 13.16 -1.03
C SER A 99 14.64 11.82 -1.65
N HIS A 100 15.40 11.01 -0.91
CA HIS A 100 15.75 9.64 -1.33
C HIS A 100 14.55 8.69 -1.20
N ASP A 101 14.59 7.63 -1.98
CA ASP A 101 13.60 6.56 -1.97
C ASP A 101 13.43 5.94 -0.57
N ALA A 102 12.18 5.68 -0.21
CA ALA A 102 11.79 5.21 1.11
C ALA A 102 12.43 3.87 1.50
N LYS A 103 12.59 2.93 0.55
CA LYS A 103 13.18 1.60 0.81
C LYS A 103 14.70 1.69 0.95
N SER A 104 15.30 2.64 0.23
CA SER A 104 16.74 2.89 0.25
C SER A 104 17.13 3.52 1.59
N ARG A 105 16.34 4.48 2.07
CA ARG A 105 16.48 5.04 3.43
C ARG A 105 16.28 3.97 4.51
N ALA A 106 15.28 3.08 4.36
CA ALA A 106 15.09 1.98 5.30
C ALA A 106 16.31 1.04 5.35
N LEU A 107 16.89 0.70 4.20
CA LEU A 107 18.13 -0.09 4.14
C LEU A 107 19.32 0.63 4.80
N ALA A 108 19.44 1.95 4.65
CA ALA A 108 20.46 2.73 5.37
C ALA A 108 20.28 2.63 6.89
N PHE A 109 19.05 2.72 7.40
CA PHE A 109 18.75 2.50 8.82
C PHE A 109 19.10 1.09 9.28
N GLU A 110 18.77 0.05 8.49
CA GLU A 110 19.14 -1.35 8.79
C GLU A 110 20.66 -1.51 8.93
N LEU A 111 21.45 -0.85 8.09
CA LEU A 111 22.91 -0.87 8.17
C LEU A 111 23.44 -0.16 9.43
N ILE A 112 22.87 0.99 9.80
CA ILE A 112 23.22 1.71 11.03
C ILE A 112 22.90 0.84 12.25
N ALA A 113 21.68 0.29 12.33
CA ALA A 113 21.25 -0.56 13.43
C ALA A 113 22.10 -1.83 13.59
N ARG A 114 22.65 -2.34 12.48
CA ARG A 114 23.54 -3.53 12.48
C ARG A 114 24.87 -3.28 13.19
N VAL A 115 25.39 -2.05 13.16
CA VAL A 115 26.73 -1.72 13.69
C VAL A 115 26.69 -0.86 14.95
N ASP A 116 25.64 -0.05 15.11
CA ASP A 116 25.43 0.82 16.25
C ASP A 116 23.93 0.90 16.60
N ALA A 117 23.48 -0.07 17.41
CA ALA A 117 22.09 -0.16 17.84
C ALA A 117 21.67 1.01 18.74
N GLU A 118 22.61 1.61 19.49
CA GLU A 118 22.30 2.74 20.36
C GLU A 118 22.03 4.00 19.53
N ALA A 119 22.89 4.29 18.55
CA ALA A 119 22.65 5.39 17.62
C ALA A 119 21.34 5.21 16.84
N ALA A 120 21.05 3.99 16.37
CA ALA A 120 19.80 3.68 15.71
C ALA A 120 18.57 3.95 16.61
N GLU A 121 18.59 3.52 17.87
CA GLU A 121 17.50 3.74 18.83
C GLU A 121 17.21 5.23 19.06
N GLN A 122 18.24 6.09 19.03
CA GLN A 122 18.06 7.54 19.15
C GLN A 122 17.35 8.17 17.94
N LEU A 123 17.44 7.55 16.76
CA LEU A 123 16.81 8.04 15.53
C LEU A 123 15.33 7.63 15.42
N ILE A 124 14.96 6.46 15.95
CA ILE A 124 13.62 5.86 15.83
C ILE A 124 12.46 6.84 16.13
N PRO A 125 12.50 7.66 17.20
CA PRO A 125 11.40 8.59 17.49
C PRO A 125 11.07 9.56 16.33
N GLY A 126 12.07 9.91 15.52
CA GLY A 126 11.91 10.79 14.35
C GLY A 126 11.13 10.16 13.19
N PHE A 127 10.91 8.84 13.20
CA PHE A 127 10.30 8.13 12.08
C PHE A 127 8.78 7.99 12.15
N LEU A 128 8.13 8.43 13.23
CA LEU A 128 6.69 8.22 13.45
C LEU A 128 5.81 8.76 12.31
N GLY A 129 6.21 9.88 11.68
CA GLY A 129 5.55 10.47 10.52
C GLY A 129 6.36 10.35 9.22
N ASP A 130 7.33 9.45 9.15
CA ASP A 130 8.19 9.32 7.97
C ASP A 130 7.42 8.76 6.77
N PRO A 131 7.65 9.22 5.53
CA PRO A 131 7.02 8.64 4.35
C PRO A 131 7.36 7.15 4.13
N SER A 132 8.49 6.66 4.65
CA SER A 132 8.82 5.24 4.63
C SER A 132 7.99 4.44 5.63
N VAL A 133 7.22 3.47 5.14
CA VAL A 133 6.44 2.55 6.00
C VAL A 133 7.38 1.72 6.87
N ASP A 134 8.51 1.28 6.33
CA ASP A 134 9.49 0.47 7.05
C ASP A 134 10.10 1.26 8.23
N LEU A 135 10.45 2.53 8.03
CA LEU A 135 10.94 3.40 9.13
C LEU A 135 9.84 3.70 10.17
N ARG A 136 8.61 3.96 9.72
CA ARG A 136 7.45 4.14 10.62
C ARG A 136 7.23 2.90 11.49
N ARG A 137 7.40 1.71 10.91
CA ARG A 137 7.21 0.43 11.60
C ARG A 137 8.08 0.35 12.85
N GLU A 138 9.33 0.79 12.77
CA GLU A 138 10.28 0.85 13.89
C GLU A 138 9.79 1.81 15.00
N ALA A 139 9.35 3.01 14.62
CA ALA A 139 8.79 3.98 15.57
C ALA A 139 7.53 3.46 16.26
N VAL A 140 6.65 2.80 15.51
CA VAL A 140 5.43 2.19 16.04
C VAL A 140 5.75 1.02 16.97
N ALA A 141 6.71 0.16 16.61
CA ALA A 141 7.16 -0.94 17.44
C ALA A 141 7.73 -0.44 18.79
N ARG A 142 8.52 0.64 18.73
CA ARG A 142 9.04 1.30 19.93
C ARG A 142 7.93 1.82 20.85
N LEU A 143 6.96 2.55 20.30
CA LEU A 143 5.82 3.04 21.06
C LEU A 143 4.98 1.91 21.65
N LEU A 144 4.79 0.83 20.89
CA LEU A 144 4.05 -0.35 21.34
C LEU A 144 4.74 -0.98 22.56
N GLY A 145 6.07 -1.19 22.51
CA GLY A 145 6.84 -1.72 23.64
C GLY A 145 6.77 -0.83 24.88
N GLN A 146 6.80 0.50 24.71
CA GLN A 146 6.62 1.45 25.82
C GLN A 146 5.20 1.39 26.41
N ALA A 147 4.17 1.31 25.55
CA ALA A 147 2.78 1.21 25.96
C ALA A 147 2.51 -0.09 26.74
N ASP A 148 3.04 -1.21 26.24
CA ASP A 148 2.98 -2.51 26.90
C ASP A 148 3.64 -2.45 28.29
N GLY A 149 4.83 -1.83 28.38
CA GLY A 149 5.54 -1.63 29.65
C GLY A 149 4.71 -0.84 30.66
N LEU A 150 4.12 0.29 30.24
CA LEU A 150 3.26 1.12 31.09
C LEU A 150 1.99 0.40 31.53
N ALA A 151 1.38 -0.39 30.65
CA ALA A 151 0.20 -1.19 30.99
C ALA A 151 0.55 -2.24 32.05
N LYS A 152 1.70 -2.92 31.91
CA LYS A 152 2.19 -3.95 32.87
C LYS A 152 2.44 -3.38 34.27
N VAL A 153 2.97 -2.16 34.38
CA VAL A 153 3.20 -1.50 35.68
C VAL A 153 1.96 -0.76 36.22
N GLY A 154 0.79 -0.93 35.59
CA GLY A 154 -0.49 -0.38 36.05
C GLY A 154 -0.77 1.06 35.63
N ASN A 155 0.13 1.72 34.88
CA ASN A 155 -0.09 3.06 34.35
C ASN A 155 -0.92 3.03 33.04
N LYS A 156 -2.17 2.57 33.18
CA LYS A 156 -3.12 2.41 32.05
C LYS A 156 -3.37 3.72 31.29
N PRO A 157 -3.53 4.90 31.92
CA PRO A 157 -3.75 6.15 31.17
C PRO A 157 -2.60 6.47 30.22
N ALA A 158 -1.35 6.37 30.67
CA ALA A 158 -0.19 6.63 29.82
C ALA A 158 -0.04 5.57 28.70
N ALA A 159 -0.29 4.29 29.01
CA ALA A 159 -0.31 3.24 28.00
C ALA A 159 -1.33 3.52 26.89
N VAL A 160 -2.57 3.93 27.24
CA VAL A 160 -3.60 4.30 26.26
C VAL A 160 -3.15 5.43 25.35
N LEU A 161 -2.48 6.46 25.88
CA LEU A 161 -1.97 7.57 25.08
C LEU A 161 -0.92 7.10 24.06
N LEU A 162 0.02 6.25 24.49
CA LEU A 162 1.04 5.70 23.59
C LEU A 162 0.45 4.75 22.54
N TYR A 163 -0.51 3.88 22.90
CA TYR A 163 -1.20 3.06 21.90
C TYR A 163 -1.96 3.91 20.88
N ARG A 164 -2.57 5.04 21.29
CA ARG A 164 -3.25 5.94 20.35
C ARG A 164 -2.27 6.61 19.39
N GLN A 165 -1.13 7.07 19.90
CA GLN A 165 -0.07 7.63 19.09
C GLN A 165 0.50 6.59 18.11
N ALA A 166 0.72 5.36 18.58
CA ALA A 166 1.16 4.25 17.74
C ALA A 166 0.13 3.92 16.65
N LEU A 167 -1.16 3.86 17.00
CA LEU A 167 -2.23 3.57 16.05
C LEU A 167 -2.31 4.63 14.95
N ASP A 168 -2.21 5.92 15.28
CA ASP A 168 -2.26 7.02 14.30
C ASP A 168 -1.16 6.90 13.23
N ALA A 169 0.03 6.48 13.65
CA ALA A 169 1.20 6.30 12.79
C ALA A 169 1.25 4.94 12.06
N ALA A 170 0.61 3.91 12.60
CA ALA A 170 0.70 2.55 12.08
C ALA A 170 0.14 2.43 10.65
N ARG A 171 0.85 1.70 9.80
CA ARG A 171 0.43 1.38 8.42
C ARG A 171 0.41 -0.13 8.13
N ASP A 172 1.01 -0.92 9.01
CA ASP A 172 1.03 -2.38 8.89
C ASP A 172 -0.13 -3.04 9.64
N LEU A 173 -0.80 -3.98 8.98
CA LEU A 173 -2.00 -4.64 9.50
C LEU A 173 -1.76 -5.38 10.82
N ASP A 174 -0.60 -6.01 10.98
CA ASP A 174 -0.25 -6.74 12.19
C ASP A 174 -0.09 -5.80 13.39
N GLN A 175 0.64 -4.70 13.23
CA GLN A 175 0.78 -3.68 14.27
C GLN A 175 -0.57 -3.05 14.62
N ILE A 176 -1.38 -2.69 13.60
CA ILE A 176 -2.72 -2.12 13.82
C ILE A 176 -3.60 -3.08 14.61
N LYS A 177 -3.58 -4.39 14.30
CA LYS A 177 -4.33 -5.41 15.04
C LYS A 177 -3.86 -5.53 16.50
N SER A 178 -2.55 -5.58 16.73
CA SER A 178 -1.99 -5.64 18.09
C SER A 178 -2.38 -4.40 18.92
N ILE A 179 -2.20 -3.21 18.36
CA ILE A 179 -2.52 -1.94 19.03
C ILE A 179 -4.02 -1.82 19.30
N SER A 180 -4.86 -2.16 18.32
CA SER A 180 -6.31 -2.07 18.46
C SER A 180 -6.86 -3.10 19.46
N GLY A 181 -6.29 -4.31 19.51
CA GLY A 181 -6.56 -5.29 20.56
C GLY A 181 -6.25 -4.76 21.95
N ALA A 182 -5.03 -4.25 22.16
CA ALA A 182 -4.61 -3.69 23.45
C ALA A 182 -5.47 -2.49 23.90
N LEU A 183 -5.85 -1.61 22.97
CA LEU A 183 -6.78 -0.51 23.26
C LEU A 183 -8.15 -1.03 23.70
N ARG A 184 -8.69 -2.07 23.05
CA ARG A 184 -9.99 -2.67 23.39
C ARG A 184 -9.96 -3.34 24.77
N GLU A 185 -8.89 -4.04 25.12
CA GLU A 185 -8.69 -4.62 26.45
C GLU A 185 -8.65 -3.55 27.55
N LEU A 186 -8.16 -2.35 27.23
CA LEU A 186 -8.18 -1.18 28.10
C LEU A 186 -9.50 -0.38 28.04
N GLY A 187 -10.56 -0.97 27.46
CA GLY A 187 -11.90 -0.38 27.38
C GLY A 187 -12.03 0.77 26.37
N ARG A 188 -11.10 0.89 25.42
CA ARG A 188 -11.11 1.96 24.42
C ARG A 188 -11.68 1.45 23.08
N LYS A 189 -12.67 2.16 22.55
CA LYS A 189 -13.21 1.90 21.21
C LYS A 189 -12.18 2.24 20.13
N VAL A 190 -12.06 1.40 19.10
CA VAL A 190 -11.20 1.63 17.94
C VAL A 190 -12.04 1.45 16.68
N ASN A 191 -12.06 2.48 15.84
CA ASN A 191 -12.77 2.47 14.57
C ASN A 191 -11.76 2.15 13.45
N LEU A 192 -11.69 0.88 13.06
CA LEU A 192 -10.77 0.42 12.00
C LEU A 192 -11.23 0.86 10.61
N THR A 193 -12.55 0.93 10.39
CA THR A 193 -13.15 1.49 9.17
C THR A 193 -12.61 2.90 8.89
N LEU A 194 -12.64 3.75 9.90
CA LEU A 194 -12.07 5.11 9.85
C LEU A 194 -10.55 5.04 9.72
N HIS A 195 -9.85 4.29 10.57
CA HIS A 195 -8.38 4.26 10.53
C HIS A 195 -7.81 3.89 9.14
N PHE A 196 -8.43 2.92 8.45
CA PHE A 196 -8.02 2.51 7.11
C PHE A 196 -8.62 3.39 5.98
N GLY A 197 -9.70 4.12 6.24
CA GLY A 197 -10.41 4.90 5.23
C GLY A 197 -11.29 4.04 4.30
N PHE A 198 -11.87 2.96 4.83
CA PHE A 198 -12.81 2.11 4.09
C PHE A 198 -14.09 2.87 3.74
N LEU A 199 -14.60 2.62 2.53
CA LEU A 199 -15.88 3.13 2.07
C LEU A 199 -16.96 2.09 2.37
N VAL A 200 -17.95 2.48 3.16
CA VAL A 200 -18.98 1.55 3.68
C VAL A 200 -20.38 1.85 3.19
N ASP A 201 -20.62 3.04 2.66
CA ASP A 201 -21.91 3.45 2.12
C ASP A 201 -21.91 3.38 0.60
N TRP A 202 -22.85 2.62 0.05
CA TRP A 202 -22.94 2.28 -1.36
C TRP A 202 -24.36 2.37 -1.90
N GLN A 203 -24.46 2.59 -3.20
CA GLN A 203 -25.64 2.32 -4.00
C GLN A 203 -25.34 1.11 -4.86
N MET A 204 -26.16 0.07 -4.78
CA MET A 204 -25.92 -1.19 -5.50
C MET A 204 -26.99 -1.43 -6.55
N ALA A 205 -26.61 -1.97 -7.70
CA ALA A 205 -27.52 -2.35 -8.78
C ALA A 205 -27.13 -3.72 -9.34
N GLY A 206 -28.12 -4.59 -9.53
CA GLY A 206 -27.95 -5.95 -10.01
C GLY A 206 -29.10 -6.86 -9.55
N PRO A 207 -29.00 -8.16 -9.81
CA PRO A 207 -27.94 -8.80 -10.60
C PRO A 207 -28.14 -8.61 -12.12
N PHE A 208 -27.03 -8.54 -12.84
CA PHE A 208 -26.89 -8.69 -14.29
C PHE A 208 -26.32 -10.08 -14.59
N HIS A 209 -26.35 -10.53 -15.85
CA HIS A 209 -25.79 -11.85 -16.19
C HIS A 209 -24.25 -11.84 -16.18
N ASN A 210 -23.67 -12.95 -15.76
CA ASN A 210 -22.26 -13.31 -15.95
C ASN A 210 -22.11 -14.73 -16.51
N LYS A 211 -23.11 -15.17 -17.32
CA LYS A 211 -23.09 -16.47 -17.98
C LYS A 211 -21.79 -16.68 -18.76
N ASP A 212 -21.17 -17.84 -18.60
CA ASP A 212 -19.88 -18.18 -19.24
C ASP A 212 -18.77 -17.13 -18.97
N ARG A 213 -18.88 -16.41 -17.84
CA ARG A 213 -18.02 -15.27 -17.43
C ARG A 213 -18.05 -14.05 -18.37
N ALA A 214 -19.01 -14.00 -19.29
CA ALA A 214 -19.15 -12.92 -20.26
C ALA A 214 -19.55 -11.57 -19.61
N GLY A 215 -20.07 -11.59 -18.38
CA GLY A 215 -20.46 -10.40 -17.64
C GLY A 215 -19.28 -9.47 -17.37
N PHE A 216 -18.06 -9.98 -17.24
CA PHE A 216 -16.86 -9.15 -17.05
C PHE A 216 -16.66 -8.15 -18.20
N GLU A 217 -16.73 -8.62 -19.46
CA GLU A 217 -16.55 -7.77 -20.64
C GLU A 217 -17.83 -7.07 -21.11
N SER A 218 -19.00 -7.61 -20.79
CA SER A 218 -20.27 -7.01 -21.17
C SER A 218 -20.46 -5.62 -20.55
N VAL A 219 -20.87 -4.63 -21.35
CA VAL A 219 -21.13 -3.27 -20.87
C VAL A 219 -22.61 -3.12 -20.49
N PHE A 220 -22.89 -3.14 -19.18
CA PHE A 220 -24.25 -2.96 -18.65
C PHE A 220 -24.62 -1.50 -18.44
N GLY A 221 -25.89 -1.25 -18.11
CA GLY A 221 -26.47 0.08 -17.93
C GLY A 221 -25.68 1.01 -16.98
N PRO A 222 -25.28 0.55 -15.78
CA PRO A 222 -24.49 1.35 -14.83
C PRO A 222 -23.18 1.90 -15.39
N GLU A 223 -22.53 1.22 -16.35
CA GLU A 223 -21.30 1.71 -16.98
C GLU A 223 -21.56 2.85 -17.98
N LYS A 224 -22.77 2.89 -18.56
CA LYS A 224 -23.17 3.90 -19.57
C LYS A 224 -23.80 5.13 -18.94
N ASN A 225 -24.58 4.92 -17.88
CA ASN A 225 -25.29 5.97 -17.16
C ASN A 225 -25.36 5.59 -15.68
N ALA A 226 -24.55 6.24 -14.84
CA ALA A 226 -24.44 5.97 -13.41
C ALA A 226 -25.40 6.82 -12.54
N GLU A 227 -26.44 7.41 -13.13
CA GLU A 227 -27.44 8.20 -12.41
C GLU A 227 -28.28 7.32 -11.46
N LEU A 228 -28.39 7.72 -10.19
CA LEU A 228 -29.04 6.92 -9.15
C LEU A 228 -30.55 6.72 -9.35
N SER A 229 -31.19 7.57 -10.17
CA SER A 229 -32.61 7.47 -10.52
C SER A 229 -32.90 6.55 -11.71
N ALA A 230 -31.86 6.08 -12.41
CA ALA A 230 -32.00 5.26 -13.61
C ALA A 230 -32.46 3.83 -13.30
N SER A 231 -32.94 3.16 -14.35
CA SER A 231 -33.30 1.74 -14.32
C SER A 231 -32.68 1.04 -15.52
N TYR A 232 -32.24 -0.21 -15.32
CA TYR A 232 -31.47 -0.97 -16.28
C TYR A 232 -32.08 -2.35 -16.51
N ASP A 233 -31.79 -2.95 -17.66
CA ASP A 233 -32.09 -4.36 -17.91
C ASP A 233 -31.09 -5.22 -17.15
N GLY A 234 -31.56 -5.88 -16.08
CA GLY A 234 -30.83 -6.90 -15.32
C GLY A 234 -31.13 -8.31 -15.84
N MET A 235 -30.71 -9.31 -15.07
CA MET A 235 -30.85 -10.72 -15.45
C MET A 235 -32.32 -11.17 -15.50
N ASP A 236 -33.10 -10.83 -14.46
CA ASP A 236 -34.51 -11.24 -14.30
C ASP A 236 -35.47 -10.04 -14.37
N GLY A 237 -35.16 -9.07 -15.22
CA GLY A 237 -36.00 -7.88 -15.45
C GLY A 237 -35.30 -6.57 -15.06
N LYS A 238 -36.09 -5.52 -14.84
CA LYS A 238 -35.54 -4.19 -14.57
C LYS A 238 -34.95 -4.10 -13.16
N VAL A 239 -33.71 -3.65 -13.07
CA VAL A 239 -33.02 -3.35 -11.81
C VAL A 239 -32.83 -1.84 -11.63
N LYS A 240 -32.66 -1.40 -10.38
CA LYS A 240 -32.41 0.00 -10.00
C LYS A 240 -31.35 0.04 -8.90
N TRP A 241 -30.81 1.23 -8.67
CA TRP A 241 -29.96 1.45 -7.51
C TRP A 241 -30.74 1.32 -6.20
N GLN A 242 -30.13 0.66 -5.23
CA GLN A 242 -30.63 0.53 -3.87
C GLN A 242 -29.51 0.84 -2.87
N GLY A 243 -29.85 1.53 -1.78
CA GLY A 243 -28.90 1.83 -0.72
C GLY A 243 -28.41 0.55 -0.03
N TYR A 244 -27.12 0.51 0.24
CA TYR A 244 -26.47 -0.53 1.01
C TYR A 244 -25.38 0.07 1.88
N SER A 245 -25.30 -0.37 3.12
CA SER A 245 -24.19 -0.06 4.02
C SER A 245 -23.73 -1.32 4.73
N THR A 246 -22.46 -1.33 5.15
CA THR A 246 -21.88 -2.42 5.93
C THR A 246 -21.32 -1.91 7.25
N ASP A 247 -21.56 -2.67 8.32
CA ASP A 247 -20.99 -2.41 9.66
C ASP A 247 -19.72 -3.24 9.90
N ASP A 248 -19.22 -3.95 8.88
CA ASP A 248 -17.97 -4.70 8.97
C ASP A 248 -16.79 -3.75 9.25
N GLU A 249 -15.97 -4.08 10.24
CA GLU A 249 -14.89 -3.19 10.72
C GLU A 249 -13.75 -3.00 9.68
N TYR A 250 -13.69 -3.85 8.65
CA TYR A 250 -12.79 -3.73 7.51
C TYR A 250 -13.52 -3.31 6.22
N GLY A 251 -14.77 -2.85 6.33
CA GLY A 251 -15.56 -2.31 5.22
C GLY A 251 -15.91 -3.35 4.16
N MET A 252 -16.12 -4.60 4.55
CA MET A 252 -16.53 -5.65 3.63
C MET A 252 -17.94 -5.41 3.09
N VAL A 253 -18.05 -5.21 1.77
CA VAL A 253 -19.31 -5.11 1.04
C VAL A 253 -19.65 -6.47 0.46
N ASP A 254 -20.86 -6.94 0.72
CA ASP A 254 -21.32 -8.26 0.33
C ASP A 254 -22.54 -8.18 -0.59
N PHE A 255 -22.33 -8.54 -1.85
CA PHE A 255 -23.38 -8.56 -2.87
C PHE A 255 -24.41 -9.68 -2.66
N ASN A 256 -24.08 -10.73 -1.90
CA ASN A 256 -25.04 -11.79 -1.60
C ASN A 256 -26.12 -11.30 -0.61
N LYS A 257 -25.85 -10.26 0.19
CA LYS A 257 -26.82 -9.72 1.15
C LYS A 257 -28.10 -9.20 0.46
N PRO A 258 -28.02 -8.33 -0.56
CA PRO A 258 -29.20 -7.89 -1.29
C PRO A 258 -29.71 -8.88 -2.36
N TYR A 259 -28.85 -9.75 -2.90
CA TYR A 259 -29.18 -10.53 -4.10
C TYR A 259 -29.28 -12.05 -3.88
N GLY A 260 -28.86 -12.56 -2.72
CA GLY A 260 -28.71 -13.99 -2.46
C GLY A 260 -27.42 -14.57 -3.04
N ASP A 261 -27.14 -15.83 -2.72
CA ASP A 261 -25.95 -16.57 -3.14
C ASP A 261 -26.03 -17.06 -4.60
N LEU A 262 -26.30 -16.14 -5.53
CA LEU A 262 -26.48 -16.43 -6.95
C LEU A 262 -25.14 -16.71 -7.65
N LYS A 263 -25.21 -17.47 -8.74
CA LYS A 263 -24.06 -17.81 -9.61
C LYS A 263 -24.24 -17.22 -10.99
N GLU A 264 -23.14 -17.03 -11.69
CA GLU A 264 -23.12 -16.41 -13.00
C GLU A 264 -23.84 -15.04 -13.00
N VAL A 265 -23.58 -14.23 -11.99
CA VAL A 265 -24.15 -12.90 -11.83
C VAL A 265 -23.07 -11.81 -11.81
N THR A 266 -23.46 -10.61 -12.21
CA THR A 266 -22.68 -9.38 -12.10
C THR A 266 -23.47 -8.35 -11.32
N GLY A 267 -22.78 -7.53 -10.54
CA GLY A 267 -23.39 -6.47 -9.75
C GLY A 267 -22.48 -5.27 -9.72
N TYR A 268 -23.12 -4.11 -9.52
CA TYR A 268 -22.44 -2.83 -9.44
C TYR A 268 -22.65 -2.23 -8.06
N ALA A 269 -21.62 -1.55 -7.57
CA ALA A 269 -21.68 -0.73 -6.38
C ALA A 269 -21.06 0.64 -6.70
N GLN A 270 -21.77 1.71 -6.39
CA GLN A 270 -21.32 3.09 -6.61
C GLN A 270 -21.35 3.89 -5.31
N THR A 271 -20.39 4.77 -5.15
CA THR A 271 -20.36 5.74 -4.06
C THR A 271 -19.75 7.06 -4.54
N GLU A 272 -19.97 8.13 -3.78
CA GLU A 272 -19.39 9.44 -4.05
C GLU A 272 -18.37 9.80 -2.97
N PHE A 273 -17.16 10.14 -3.41
CA PHE A 273 -16.07 10.56 -2.55
C PHE A 273 -15.78 12.05 -2.75
N VAL A 274 -15.89 12.85 -1.70
CA VAL A 274 -15.67 14.30 -1.77
C VAL A 274 -14.25 14.64 -1.33
N SER A 275 -13.41 15.14 -2.24
CA SER A 275 -12.08 15.64 -1.89
C SER A 275 -12.10 17.16 -1.70
N GLY A 276 -11.55 17.66 -0.59
CA GLY A 276 -11.41 19.10 -0.37
C GLY A 276 -10.45 19.83 -1.34
N ILE A 277 -9.55 19.09 -2.00
CA ILE A 277 -8.52 19.62 -2.91
C ILE A 277 -8.29 18.65 -4.09
N ASN A 278 -7.67 19.13 -5.16
CA ASN A 278 -7.07 18.24 -6.16
C ASN A 278 -5.84 17.57 -5.53
N ARG A 279 -5.77 16.24 -5.52
CA ARG A 279 -4.63 15.53 -4.93
C ARG A 279 -4.45 14.11 -5.51
N PRO A 280 -3.22 13.59 -5.56
CA PRO A 280 -3.00 12.17 -5.80
C PRO A 280 -3.61 11.35 -4.65
N ALA A 281 -4.10 10.17 -4.97
CA ALA A 281 -4.60 9.18 -4.02
C ALA A 281 -4.41 7.77 -4.58
N GLU A 282 -4.69 6.78 -3.75
CA GLU A 282 -4.81 5.38 -4.13
C GLU A 282 -6.19 4.85 -3.75
N LEU A 283 -6.83 4.18 -4.71
CA LEU A 283 -7.95 3.29 -4.44
C LEU A 283 -7.36 1.90 -4.16
N ARG A 284 -7.51 1.42 -2.93
CA ARG A 284 -7.01 0.09 -2.56
C ARG A 284 -8.14 -0.90 -2.38
N LEU A 285 -8.12 -1.94 -3.20
CA LEU A 285 -9.20 -2.91 -3.36
C LEU A 285 -8.76 -4.31 -2.92
N GLY A 286 -9.64 -4.99 -2.21
CA GLY A 286 -9.60 -6.45 -2.03
C GLY A 286 -10.91 -7.04 -2.57
N CYS A 287 -10.83 -8.08 -3.39
CA CYS A 287 -12.01 -8.75 -3.94
C CYS A 287 -11.67 -10.21 -4.24
N LYS A 288 -12.65 -11.09 -4.00
CA LYS A 288 -12.50 -12.53 -4.25
C LYS A 288 -12.85 -12.94 -5.68
N ASN A 289 -13.59 -12.12 -6.41
CA ASN A 289 -14.13 -12.44 -7.71
C ASN A 289 -13.68 -11.41 -8.75
N ALA A 290 -14.06 -11.61 -10.02
CA ALA A 290 -13.63 -10.70 -11.08
C ALA A 290 -14.23 -9.30 -10.88
N TRP A 291 -13.44 -8.26 -11.18
CA TRP A 291 -13.83 -6.89 -10.88
C TRP A 291 -13.30 -5.86 -11.87
N LYS A 292 -14.03 -4.76 -12.03
CA LYS A 292 -13.60 -3.53 -12.73
C LYS A 292 -13.93 -2.32 -11.85
N ILE A 293 -13.10 -1.27 -11.93
CA ILE A 293 -13.30 -0.02 -11.17
C ILE A 293 -13.14 1.20 -12.07
N TRP A 294 -14.03 2.16 -11.88
CA TRP A 294 -14.02 3.45 -12.56
C TRP A 294 -13.96 4.58 -11.55
N LEU A 295 -13.31 5.67 -11.96
CA LEU A 295 -13.30 6.95 -11.26
C LEU A 295 -13.80 8.02 -12.22
N ASN A 296 -14.86 8.74 -11.86
CA ASN A 296 -15.45 9.80 -12.66
C ASN A 296 -15.80 9.37 -14.10
N GLY A 297 -16.25 8.12 -14.27
CA GLY A 297 -16.62 7.53 -15.57
C GLY A 297 -15.44 6.98 -16.37
N GLU A 298 -14.19 7.19 -15.94
CA GLU A 298 -13.00 6.64 -16.60
C GLU A 298 -12.61 5.30 -15.96
N LEU A 299 -12.40 4.28 -16.80
CA LEU A 299 -11.94 2.97 -16.33
C LEU A 299 -10.53 3.10 -15.77
N VAL A 300 -10.35 2.74 -14.50
CA VAL A 300 -9.05 2.75 -13.84
C VAL A 300 -8.32 1.44 -14.11
N PHE A 301 -8.97 0.31 -13.80
CA PHE A 301 -8.41 -1.02 -14.02
C PHE A 301 -9.47 -2.12 -13.85
N GLY A 302 -9.13 -3.36 -14.19
CA GLY A 302 -9.93 -4.54 -13.84
C GLY A 302 -9.13 -5.83 -13.96
N ARG A 303 -9.63 -6.88 -13.30
CA ARG A 303 -9.08 -8.24 -13.39
C ARG A 303 -10.18 -9.28 -13.50
N ASP A 304 -10.04 -10.14 -14.50
CA ASP A 304 -10.91 -11.31 -14.70
C ASP A 304 -10.35 -12.52 -13.94
N GLU A 305 -10.37 -12.42 -12.61
CA GLU A 305 -9.81 -13.44 -11.71
C GLU A 305 -10.83 -13.84 -10.66
N TYR A 306 -11.04 -15.15 -10.46
CA TYR A 306 -12.01 -15.68 -9.51
C TYR A 306 -11.34 -16.53 -8.44
N HIS A 307 -11.85 -16.43 -7.21
CA HIS A 307 -11.53 -17.21 -6.03
C HIS A 307 -10.05 -17.25 -5.62
N ARG A 308 -9.31 -16.16 -5.83
CA ARG A 308 -7.87 -16.04 -5.56
C ARG A 308 -7.52 -15.72 -4.09
N GLY A 309 -8.43 -16.03 -3.17
CA GLY A 309 -8.40 -15.48 -1.82
C GLY A 309 -8.53 -13.95 -1.84
N MET A 310 -8.40 -13.31 -0.68
CA MET A 310 -8.46 -11.85 -0.58
C MET A 310 -7.53 -11.37 0.52
N ARG A 311 -6.84 -10.26 0.26
CA ARG A 311 -6.02 -9.55 1.24
C ARG A 311 -6.44 -8.07 1.27
N ILE A 312 -6.27 -7.43 2.42
CA ILE A 312 -6.36 -5.97 2.49
C ILE A 312 -5.30 -5.39 1.56
N ASP A 313 -5.69 -4.37 0.79
CA ASP A 313 -4.82 -3.67 -0.17
C ASP A 313 -4.21 -4.60 -1.26
N GLN A 314 -4.92 -5.67 -1.64
CA GLN A 314 -4.48 -6.62 -2.67
C GLN A 314 -4.15 -5.92 -4.00
N TYR A 315 -4.95 -4.92 -4.37
CA TYR A 315 -4.73 -4.07 -5.53
C TYR A 315 -4.60 -2.62 -5.07
N LYS A 316 -3.55 -1.94 -5.53
CA LYS A 316 -3.31 -0.52 -5.25
C LYS A 316 -3.35 0.23 -6.57
N LEU A 317 -4.33 1.12 -6.71
CA LEU A 317 -4.62 1.80 -7.96
C LEU A 317 -4.36 3.29 -7.77
N PRO A 318 -3.24 3.83 -8.28
CA PRO A 318 -2.97 5.26 -8.21
C PRO A 318 -3.98 6.01 -9.06
N VAL A 319 -4.58 7.05 -8.49
CA VAL A 319 -5.58 7.90 -9.13
C VAL A 319 -5.37 9.37 -8.79
N GLN A 320 -5.98 10.25 -9.56
CA GLN A 320 -6.02 11.69 -9.28
C GLN A 320 -7.43 12.10 -8.87
N LEU A 321 -7.60 12.49 -7.60
CA LEU A 321 -8.87 13.04 -7.12
C LEU A 321 -9.00 14.50 -7.57
N LYS A 322 -10.21 14.86 -8.01
CA LYS A 322 -10.61 16.24 -8.28
C LYS A 322 -11.19 16.86 -7.00
N LYS A 323 -11.00 18.16 -6.80
CA LYS A 323 -11.70 18.90 -5.75
C LYS A 323 -13.22 18.79 -5.98
N GLY A 324 -13.98 18.49 -4.93
CA GLY A 324 -15.41 18.21 -5.00
C GLY A 324 -15.71 16.72 -5.05
N GLY A 325 -16.90 16.38 -5.55
CA GLY A 325 -17.37 15.00 -5.67
C GLY A 325 -16.60 14.21 -6.72
N ASN A 326 -16.24 12.98 -6.39
CA ASN A 326 -15.65 12.00 -7.29
C ASN A 326 -16.53 10.74 -7.24
N ALA A 327 -17.09 10.35 -8.37
CA ALA A 327 -17.90 9.14 -8.46
C ALA A 327 -16.98 7.92 -8.61
N ILE A 328 -17.16 6.93 -7.73
CA ILE A 328 -16.44 5.65 -7.80
C ILE A 328 -17.47 4.57 -8.11
N LEU A 329 -17.21 3.78 -9.14
CA LEU A 329 -18.05 2.65 -9.55
C LEU A 329 -17.21 1.37 -9.50
N ILE A 330 -17.78 0.33 -8.91
CA ILE A 330 -17.25 -1.03 -8.86
C ILE A 330 -18.20 -1.94 -9.61
N LYS A 331 -17.65 -2.80 -10.45
CA LYS A 331 -18.30 -3.98 -10.99
C LYS A 331 -17.67 -5.20 -10.34
N ALA A 332 -18.47 -6.13 -9.86
CA ALA A 332 -18.02 -7.42 -9.37
C ALA A 332 -18.84 -8.53 -10.01
N CYS A 333 -18.18 -9.60 -10.44
CA CYS A 333 -18.81 -10.72 -11.13
C CYS A 333 -18.59 -12.00 -10.33
N GLN A 334 -19.60 -12.82 -10.16
CA GLN A 334 -19.55 -14.17 -9.59
C GLN A 334 -19.64 -15.21 -10.73
N ASN A 335 -18.88 -16.29 -10.64
CA ASN A 335 -18.81 -17.32 -11.68
C ASN A 335 -19.76 -18.50 -11.42
N GLU A 336 -19.61 -19.54 -12.23
CA GLU A 336 -20.45 -20.75 -12.27
C GLU A 336 -20.11 -21.81 -11.20
N GLN A 337 -19.00 -21.65 -10.47
CA GLN A 337 -18.52 -22.66 -9.53
C GLN A 337 -19.45 -22.78 -8.31
N VAL A 338 -19.64 -24.01 -7.80
CA VAL A 338 -20.66 -24.34 -6.80
C VAL A 338 -20.11 -24.92 -5.50
N GLU A 339 -18.79 -25.05 -5.40
CA GLU A 339 -18.14 -25.52 -4.18
C GLU A 339 -18.34 -24.53 -3.02
N ASP A 340 -18.43 -25.02 -1.78
CA ASP A 340 -18.77 -24.19 -0.61
C ASP A 340 -17.84 -22.98 -0.42
N TRP A 341 -16.58 -23.08 -0.86
CA TRP A 341 -15.59 -22.00 -0.77
C TRP A 341 -15.75 -20.91 -1.85
N THR A 342 -16.65 -21.09 -2.82
CA THR A 342 -16.88 -20.20 -3.97
C THR A 342 -18.10 -19.28 -3.80
N VAL A 343 -18.79 -19.38 -2.66
CA VAL A 343 -20.05 -18.65 -2.41
C VAL A 343 -19.84 -17.14 -2.31
N GLN A 344 -18.69 -16.73 -1.78
CA GLN A 344 -18.42 -15.33 -1.46
C GLN A 344 -18.39 -14.46 -2.71
N TRP A 345 -19.19 -13.39 -2.69
CA TRP A 345 -19.22 -12.35 -3.70
C TRP A 345 -19.10 -10.98 -3.03
N GLN A 346 -17.85 -10.63 -2.72
CA GLN A 346 -17.54 -9.56 -1.77
C GLN A 346 -16.35 -8.73 -2.24
N PHE A 347 -16.32 -7.47 -1.82
CA PHE A 347 -15.17 -6.60 -1.98
C PHE A 347 -15.03 -5.64 -0.80
N GLN A 348 -13.86 -5.06 -0.66
CA GLN A 348 -13.60 -3.90 0.19
C GLN A 348 -12.85 -2.86 -0.61
N LEU A 349 -13.16 -1.59 -0.38
CA LEU A 349 -12.47 -0.47 -1.02
C LEU A 349 -12.17 0.62 0.02
N ARG A 350 -10.95 1.15 -0.02
CA ARG A 350 -10.53 2.31 0.77
C ARG A 350 -9.82 3.34 -0.08
N VAL A 351 -9.80 4.58 0.41
CA VAL A 351 -9.10 5.71 -0.20
C VAL A 351 -7.98 6.15 0.73
N CYS A 352 -6.76 6.22 0.22
CA CYS A 352 -5.58 6.58 1.01
C CYS A 352 -4.51 7.26 0.16
N ASP A 353 -3.48 7.80 0.79
CA ASP A 353 -2.27 8.25 0.08
C ASP A 353 -1.34 7.06 -0.26
N ALA A 354 -0.22 7.34 -0.93
CA ALA A 354 0.77 6.32 -1.30
C ALA A 354 1.37 5.58 -0.08
N THR A 355 1.37 6.20 1.09
CA THR A 355 1.84 5.58 2.34
C THR A 355 0.79 4.67 2.99
N GLY A 356 -0.46 4.73 2.52
CA GLY A 356 -1.59 4.04 3.13
C GLY A 356 -2.25 4.83 4.25
N THR A 357 -1.99 6.14 4.38
CA THR A 357 -2.75 7.01 5.30
C THR A 357 -4.13 7.25 4.73
N ALA A 358 -5.18 7.02 5.52
CA ALA A 358 -6.55 7.25 5.08
C ALA A 358 -6.75 8.69 4.57
N ILE A 359 -7.42 8.82 3.42
CA ILE A 359 -7.95 10.10 2.94
C ILE A 359 -9.46 10.02 3.13
N HIS A 360 -9.98 10.84 4.03
CA HIS A 360 -11.40 10.88 4.32
C HIS A 360 -12.16 11.72 3.30
N SER A 361 -13.32 11.20 2.89
CA SER A 361 -14.32 11.97 2.15
C SER A 361 -14.76 13.13 3.05
N ALA A 362 -14.69 14.36 2.54
CA ALA A 362 -15.28 15.48 3.24
C ALA A 362 -16.78 15.22 3.33
N THR A 363 -17.34 15.28 4.54
CA THR A 363 -18.79 15.21 4.70
C THR A 363 -19.39 16.28 3.79
N LYS A 364 -20.28 15.88 2.86
CA LYS A 364 -21.10 16.86 2.15
C LYS A 364 -21.70 17.75 3.23
N LYS A 365 -21.46 19.07 3.15
CA LYS A 365 -22.22 20.01 3.97
C LYS A 365 -23.70 19.66 3.79
N ASN A 366 -24.32 19.27 4.89
CA ASN A 366 -25.74 18.90 5.10
C ASN A 366 -26.07 17.39 5.04
N ARG A 367 -25.84 16.71 6.17
CA ARG A 367 -26.91 16.42 7.14
C ARG A 367 -26.27 16.31 8.53
N GLU A 368 -26.68 17.17 9.47
CA GLU A 368 -26.57 16.82 10.87
C GLU A 368 -27.29 15.48 11.05
N VAL A 369 -26.56 14.46 11.47
CA VAL A 369 -27.16 13.27 12.07
C VAL A 369 -26.48 13.08 13.41
N ALA A 370 -27.35 13.22 14.41
CA ALA A 370 -27.16 13.16 15.84
C ALA A 370 -25.92 12.39 16.34
N ALA A 371 -25.14 13.09 17.17
CA ALA A 371 -24.49 12.44 18.29
C ALA A 371 -25.57 11.84 19.21
N GLN A 372 -25.58 10.52 19.37
CA GLN A 372 -25.99 9.85 20.59
C GLN A 372 -25.00 8.72 20.89
#